data_AF-A0A7S3QCG1-F1
#
_entry.id   AF-A0A7S3QCG1-F1
#
_cell.length_a   1.000
_cell.length_b   1.000
_cell.length_c   1.000
_cell.angle_alpha   90.00
_cell.angle_beta   90.00
_cell.angle_gamma   90.00
#
_symmetry.space_group_name_H-M   'P 1'
#
loop_
_entity.id
_entity.type
_entity.pdbx_description
1 polymer ?
#
loop_
_entity_poly.entity_id
_entity_poly.type
_entity_poly.pdbx_seq_one_letter_code
_entity_poly.pdbx_strand_id
1 'polypeptide(L)'
;MKRLAVLLFQLVLSANSAFGTICNGNTSTITFTTDSANSSAGTIGPASIDGYGNLSSSCYNVPGATCEVVLCDMDSMTVRMGSQNGWKFTITGDIGDLLASEEGAVEGHTFPAWLKFGDQCYRDDWQTYDLFYSNCGTLTQSDYRGDISTTEAGVECQQWDEQSPHEHTRTPAIFPSSGLVENYCRNPDGQLRAWCYTTDPNKRWDFCKVPTCEDNVRNRQLRGQQ
;
A
#
# COMPACT_ATOMS: atom_id res chain seq x y z
N MET A 1 -39.21 -43.41 -8.89
CA MET A 1 -37.94 -43.43 -9.64
C MET A 1 -37.20 -42.14 -9.34
N LYS A 2 -36.04 -42.25 -8.68
CA LYS A 2 -35.14 -41.15 -8.31
C LYS A 2 -34.57 -40.51 -9.58
N ARG A 3 -34.60 -39.18 -9.69
CA ARG A 3 -33.59 -38.40 -10.43
C ARG A 3 -33.25 -37.15 -9.62
N LEU A 4 -32.04 -37.16 -9.07
CA LEU A 4 -31.36 -36.02 -8.47
C LEU A 4 -31.19 -34.92 -9.52
N ALA A 5 -31.52 -33.68 -9.15
CA ALA A 5 -30.95 -32.48 -9.76
C ALA A 5 -30.71 -31.50 -8.61
N VAL A 6 -29.44 -31.43 -8.16
CA VAL A 6 -28.94 -30.45 -7.21
C VAL A 6 -28.97 -29.10 -7.92
N LEU A 7 -29.88 -28.20 -7.52
CA LEU A 7 -29.84 -26.81 -7.97
C LEU A 7 -28.69 -26.11 -7.21
N LEU A 8 -27.65 -25.76 -7.97
CA LEU A 8 -26.58 -24.88 -7.55
C LEU A 8 -27.15 -23.52 -7.09
N PHE A 9 -26.70 -23.10 -5.90
CA PHE A 9 -26.67 -21.71 -5.46
C PHE A 9 -25.93 -20.87 -6.51
N GLN A 10 -26.64 -19.99 -7.23
CA GLN A 10 -26.02 -18.96 -8.04
C GLN A 10 -25.50 -17.87 -7.10
N LEU A 11 -24.18 -17.88 -6.86
CA LEU A 11 -23.44 -16.75 -6.32
C LEU A 11 -23.60 -15.56 -7.26
N VAL A 12 -24.16 -14.47 -6.76
CA VAL A 12 -23.88 -13.13 -7.28
C VAL A 12 -22.63 -12.66 -6.56
N LEU A 13 -21.46 -12.91 -7.15
CA LEU A 13 -20.25 -12.15 -6.83
C LEU A 13 -19.87 -11.40 -8.10
N SER A 14 -19.90 -10.09 -7.98
CA SER A 14 -19.56 -9.10 -8.98
C SER A 14 -18.20 -9.37 -9.61
N ALA A 15 -18.18 -9.45 -10.93
CA ALA A 15 -16.98 -9.41 -11.75
C ALA A 15 -16.33 -8.02 -11.66
N ASN A 16 -15.12 -7.95 -11.13
CA ASN A 16 -13.96 -7.19 -11.64
C ASN A 16 -12.89 -7.06 -10.56
N SER A 17 -12.09 -8.12 -10.40
CA SER A 17 -10.73 -7.98 -9.89
C SER A 17 -9.82 -8.44 -11.03
N ALA A 18 -9.11 -7.49 -11.63
CA ALA A 18 -8.03 -7.78 -12.56
C ALA A 18 -7.09 -8.82 -11.93
N PHE A 19 -6.62 -9.76 -12.76
CA PHE A 19 -5.57 -10.74 -12.50
C PHE A 19 -4.93 -10.62 -11.11
N GLY A 20 -5.33 -11.49 -10.18
CA GLY A 20 -4.66 -11.63 -8.90
C GLY A 20 -3.21 -12.04 -9.15
N THR A 21 -2.30 -11.08 -9.09
CA THR A 21 -0.88 -11.37 -8.96
C THR A 21 -0.72 -12.11 -7.64
N ILE A 22 -0.47 -13.42 -7.69
CA ILE A 22 -0.14 -14.20 -6.50
C ILE A 22 1.27 -13.78 -6.10
N CYS A 23 1.38 -12.82 -5.19
CA CYS A 23 2.64 -12.44 -4.60
C CYS A 23 3.06 -13.54 -3.61
N ASN A 24 4.25 -14.12 -3.80
CA ASN A 24 4.84 -15.07 -2.84
C ASN A 24 5.69 -14.37 -1.75
N GLY A 25 5.79 -13.04 -1.83
CA GLY A 25 6.63 -12.21 -0.98
C GLY A 25 5.93 -10.94 -0.52
N ASN A 26 6.66 -9.84 -0.42
CA ASN A 26 6.14 -8.58 0.12
C ASN A 26 5.13 -7.97 -0.85
N THR A 27 4.08 -7.36 -0.32
CA THR A 27 3.08 -6.66 -1.12
C THR A 27 2.99 -5.20 -0.73
N SER A 28 2.87 -4.33 -1.73
CA SER A 28 2.51 -2.93 -1.54
C SER A 28 1.25 -2.63 -2.35
N THR A 29 0.22 -2.16 -1.68
CA THR A 29 -1.07 -1.83 -2.30
C THR A 29 -1.10 -0.33 -2.59
N ILE A 30 -1.17 0.00 -3.88
CA ILE A 30 -1.14 1.37 -4.38
C ILE A 30 -2.49 1.70 -5.03
N THR A 31 -3.08 2.81 -4.62
CA THR A 31 -4.33 3.31 -5.18
C THR A 31 -4.05 4.52 -6.05
N PHE A 32 -4.48 4.43 -7.32
CA PHE A 32 -4.46 5.52 -8.28
C PHE A 32 -5.86 6.09 -8.40
N THR A 33 -6.01 7.39 -8.15
CA THR A 33 -7.28 8.10 -8.35
C THR A 33 -7.09 9.22 -9.35
N THR A 34 -7.95 9.21 -10.35
CA THR A 34 -8.06 10.25 -11.34
C THR A 34 -8.96 11.38 -10.82
N ASP A 35 -8.55 12.64 -10.96
CA ASP A 35 -9.42 13.80 -10.71
C ASP A 35 -10.74 13.71 -11.50
N SER A 36 -11.83 14.13 -10.86
CA SER A 36 -13.19 14.14 -11.40
C SER A 36 -13.55 15.47 -12.08
N ALA A 37 -12.78 16.54 -11.81
CA ALA A 37 -13.09 17.89 -12.28
C ALA A 37 -12.76 18.15 -13.75
N ASN A 38 -11.96 17.29 -14.41
CA ASN A 38 -11.51 17.50 -15.79
C ASN A 38 -11.98 16.39 -16.73
N SER A 39 -13.22 16.52 -17.22
CA SER A 39 -13.88 15.51 -18.06
C SER A 39 -13.31 15.37 -19.49
N SER A 40 -12.50 16.33 -19.93
CA SER A 40 -11.82 16.31 -21.24
C SER A 40 -10.42 15.72 -21.18
N ALA A 41 -9.95 15.35 -19.99
CA ALA A 41 -8.56 14.97 -19.78
C ALA A 41 -8.23 13.60 -20.43
N GLY A 42 -7.08 13.47 -21.10
CA GLY A 42 -6.59 12.22 -21.67
C GLY A 42 -5.07 12.05 -21.60
N THR A 43 -4.61 10.80 -21.57
CA THR A 43 -3.17 10.43 -21.55
C THR A 43 -2.59 10.27 -22.95
N ILE A 44 -1.28 10.50 -23.10
CA ILE A 44 -0.51 10.19 -24.31
C ILE A 44 0.07 8.79 -24.13
N GLY A 45 -0.68 7.77 -24.54
CA GLY A 45 -0.29 6.37 -24.37
C GLY A 45 -0.71 5.79 -23.00
N PRO A 46 -0.31 4.54 -22.71
CA PRO A 46 -0.69 3.89 -21.46
C PRO A 46 0.07 4.47 -20.27
N ALA A 47 -0.62 4.62 -19.14
CA ALA A 47 0.07 4.74 -17.86
C ALA A 47 0.68 3.39 -17.48
N SER A 48 1.93 3.36 -17.03
CA SER A 48 2.63 2.13 -16.70
C SER A 48 3.46 2.26 -15.43
N ILE A 49 3.71 1.12 -14.79
CA ILE A 49 4.63 1.01 -13.66
C ILE A 49 5.76 0.08 -14.08
N ASP A 50 7.01 0.53 -13.89
CA ASP A 50 8.19 -0.27 -14.22
C ASP A 50 8.15 -1.59 -13.42
N GLY A 51 8.30 -2.74 -14.11
CA GLY A 51 8.23 -4.07 -13.49
C GLY A 51 6.82 -4.66 -13.31
N TYR A 52 5.77 -3.83 -13.24
CA TYR A 52 4.36 -4.30 -13.20
C TYR A 52 3.72 -4.30 -14.60
N GLY A 53 4.06 -3.32 -15.44
CA GLY A 53 3.52 -3.17 -16.79
C GLY A 53 2.45 -2.08 -16.90
N ASN A 54 1.63 -2.17 -17.94
CA ASN A 54 0.61 -1.16 -18.25
C ASN A 54 -0.59 -1.29 -17.31
N LEU A 55 -1.05 -0.15 -16.79
CA LEU A 55 -2.32 -0.07 -16.08
C LEU A 55 -3.48 -0.30 -17.04
N SER A 56 -4.63 -0.71 -16.51
CA SER A 56 -5.86 -0.78 -17.31
C SER A 56 -6.26 0.63 -17.77
N SER A 57 -6.73 0.76 -19.02
CA SER A 57 -7.22 2.05 -19.54
C SER A 57 -8.36 2.65 -18.73
N SER A 58 -9.10 1.80 -17.99
CA SER A 58 -10.12 2.24 -17.03
C SER A 58 -9.56 3.02 -15.84
N CYS A 59 -8.25 2.97 -15.60
CA CYS A 59 -7.59 3.59 -14.45
C CYS A 59 -7.04 4.99 -14.72
N TYR A 60 -6.92 5.40 -15.99
CA TYR A 60 -6.21 6.64 -16.33
C TYR A 60 -6.84 7.49 -17.43
N ASN A 61 -7.93 7.05 -18.06
CA ASN A 61 -8.71 7.83 -19.04
C ASN A 61 -10.20 7.93 -18.67
N VAL A 62 -10.51 7.92 -17.37
CA VAL A 62 -11.88 7.99 -16.85
C VAL A 62 -11.90 9.00 -15.69
N PRO A 63 -12.65 10.11 -15.78
CA PRO A 63 -12.80 11.07 -14.69
C PRO A 63 -13.30 10.40 -13.40
N GLY A 64 -12.58 10.59 -12.29
CA GLY A 64 -12.97 10.05 -10.99
C GLY A 64 -12.81 8.53 -10.84
N ALA A 65 -12.16 7.84 -11.76
CA ALA A 65 -11.82 6.43 -11.60
C ALA A 65 -10.77 6.22 -10.51
N THR A 66 -10.99 5.16 -9.73
CA THR A 66 -10.06 4.67 -8.72
C THR A 66 -9.65 3.25 -9.10
N CYS A 67 -8.35 2.97 -9.07
CA CYS A 67 -7.79 1.65 -9.32
C CYS A 67 -6.77 1.29 -8.26
N GLU A 68 -6.86 0.05 -7.78
CA GLU A 68 -5.90 -0.55 -6.88
C GLU A 68 -4.92 -1.42 -7.67
N VAL A 69 -3.64 -1.28 -7.35
CA VAL A 69 -2.53 -2.03 -7.93
C VAL A 69 -1.75 -2.66 -6.78
N VAL A 70 -1.60 -3.98 -6.82
CA VAL A 70 -0.77 -4.71 -5.87
C VAL A 70 0.58 -4.98 -6.51
N LEU A 71 1.62 -4.37 -5.95
CA LEU A 71 3.01 -4.54 -6.35
C LEU A 71 3.66 -5.61 -5.48
N CYS A 72 4.30 -6.60 -6.11
CA CYS A 72 4.98 -7.68 -5.40
C CYS A 72 6.49 -7.45 -5.40
N ASP A 73 7.11 -7.54 -4.22
CA ASP A 73 8.56 -7.58 -4.05
C ASP A 73 9.32 -6.41 -4.69
N MET A 74 8.70 -5.23 -4.71
CA MET A 74 9.28 -3.98 -5.22
C MET A 74 9.66 -3.04 -4.06
N ASP A 75 10.90 -2.56 -4.05
CA ASP A 75 11.37 -1.57 -3.06
C ASP A 75 10.95 -0.13 -3.43
N SER A 76 10.69 0.11 -4.72
CA SER A 76 10.28 1.42 -5.21
C SER A 76 9.34 1.26 -6.39
N MET A 77 8.49 2.25 -6.61
CA MET A 77 7.56 2.30 -7.73
C MET A 77 7.92 3.46 -8.64
N THR A 78 8.34 3.16 -9.87
CA THR A 78 8.44 4.15 -10.94
C THR A 78 7.17 4.14 -11.77
N VAL A 79 6.39 5.20 -11.67
CA VAL A 79 5.22 5.42 -12.53
C VAL A 79 5.60 6.29 -13.73
N ARG A 80 5.15 5.91 -14.92
CA ARG A 80 5.36 6.65 -16.17
C ARG A 80 4.02 7.00 -16.79
N MET A 81 3.86 8.27 -17.16
CA MET A 81 2.65 8.73 -17.81
C MET A 81 2.89 10.01 -18.64
N GLY A 82 2.38 10.01 -19.87
CA GLY A 82 2.23 11.22 -20.67
C GLY A 82 0.80 11.75 -20.60
N SER A 83 0.61 13.07 -20.64
CA SER A 83 -0.71 13.71 -20.59
C SER A 83 -0.82 14.80 -21.65
N GLN A 84 -1.98 14.91 -22.31
CA GLN A 84 -2.20 15.93 -23.35
C GLN A 84 -2.65 17.28 -22.79
N ASN A 85 -3.25 17.27 -21.60
CA ASN A 85 -4.02 18.40 -21.08
C ASN A 85 -4.01 18.51 -19.55
N GLY A 86 -2.92 18.07 -18.92
CA GLY A 86 -2.70 18.26 -17.48
C GLY A 86 -3.60 17.41 -16.58
N TRP A 87 -3.76 16.12 -16.90
CA TRP A 87 -4.41 15.14 -16.02
C TRP A 87 -3.83 15.19 -14.60
N LYS A 88 -4.68 15.17 -13.58
CA LYS A 88 -4.22 15.07 -12.19
C LYS A 88 -4.54 13.69 -11.61
N PHE A 89 -3.50 13.01 -11.20
CA PHE A 89 -3.55 11.73 -10.52
C PHE A 89 -3.18 11.92 -9.06
N THR A 90 -3.94 11.28 -8.19
CA THR A 90 -3.61 11.16 -6.78
C THR A 90 -3.16 9.73 -6.55
N ILE A 91 -1.97 9.56 -5.99
CA ILE A 91 -1.44 8.25 -5.63
C ILE A 91 -1.43 8.13 -4.11
N THR A 92 -2.04 7.07 -3.59
CA THR A 92 -2.14 6.77 -2.15
C THR A 92 -1.88 5.30 -1.88
N GLY A 93 -1.85 4.90 -0.61
CA GLY A 93 -1.61 3.52 -0.19
C GLY A 93 -0.20 3.38 0.39
N ASP A 94 0.46 2.27 0.07
CA ASP A 94 1.78 1.87 0.57
C ASP A 94 2.95 2.61 -0.15
N ILE A 95 2.79 3.92 -0.33
CA ILE A 95 3.72 4.79 -1.06
C ILE A 95 4.40 5.80 -0.13
N GLY A 96 5.72 5.93 -0.26
CA GLY A 96 6.58 6.78 0.53
C GLY A 96 7.14 7.98 -0.21
N ASP A 97 8.39 8.33 0.13
CA ASP A 97 9.03 9.56 -0.34
C ASP A 97 9.29 9.53 -1.86
N LEU A 98 9.26 10.71 -2.49
CA LEU A 98 9.71 10.88 -3.87
C LEU A 98 11.25 10.72 -3.93
N LEU A 99 11.72 9.67 -4.58
CA LEU A 99 13.14 9.34 -4.71
C LEU A 99 13.78 10.00 -5.94
N ALA A 100 13.04 10.05 -7.06
CA ALA A 100 13.53 10.63 -8.30
C ALA A 100 12.36 11.05 -9.22
N SER A 101 12.63 12.02 -10.09
CA SER A 101 11.71 12.42 -11.16
C SER A 101 12.48 12.92 -12.38
N GLU A 102 11.81 12.99 -13.53
CA GLU A 102 12.31 13.69 -14.71
C GLU A 102 11.33 14.78 -15.16
N GLU A 103 11.81 16.01 -15.16
CA GLU A 103 11.16 17.13 -15.82
C GLU A 103 11.42 17.01 -17.34
N GLY A 104 10.43 16.52 -18.09
CA GLY A 104 10.55 16.33 -19.53
C GLY A 104 10.60 17.63 -20.33
N ALA A 105 11.68 17.82 -21.09
CA ALA A 105 11.73 18.71 -22.25
C ALA A 105 12.21 17.90 -23.47
N VAL A 106 11.29 17.17 -24.10
CA VAL A 106 11.52 16.60 -25.45
C VAL A 106 10.74 17.43 -26.46
N GLU A 107 11.45 17.96 -27.45
CA GLU A 107 10.90 18.87 -28.48
C GLU A 107 9.77 18.19 -29.27
N GLY A 108 8.55 18.75 -29.24
CA GLY A 108 7.40 18.30 -30.03
C GLY A 108 6.31 17.53 -29.28
N HIS A 109 6.40 17.33 -27.96
CA HIS A 109 5.34 16.71 -27.15
C HIS A 109 4.59 17.72 -26.25
N THR A 110 3.29 17.52 -26.03
CA THR A 110 2.48 18.32 -25.10
C THR A 110 2.74 17.91 -23.65
N PHE A 111 2.98 18.90 -22.80
CA PHE A 111 3.44 18.91 -21.41
C PHE A 111 2.43 18.34 -20.35
N PRO A 112 2.86 18.00 -19.09
CA PRO A 112 2.73 16.65 -18.50
C PRO A 112 1.54 16.42 -17.54
N ALA A 113 1.52 15.25 -16.89
CA ALA A 113 0.55 14.88 -15.86
C ALA A 113 0.96 15.45 -14.49
N TRP A 114 -0.03 15.73 -13.65
CA TRP A 114 0.16 16.15 -12.26
C TRP A 114 0.05 14.94 -11.37
N LEU A 115 1.14 14.58 -10.73
CA LEU A 115 1.14 13.54 -9.70
C LEU A 115 1.07 14.21 -8.34
N LYS A 116 -0.03 13.94 -7.63
CA LYS A 116 -0.29 14.44 -6.28
C LYS A 116 0.02 13.35 -5.27
N PHE A 117 0.91 13.65 -4.34
CA PHE A 117 1.17 12.87 -3.14
C PHE A 117 1.07 13.77 -1.92
N GLY A 118 0.23 13.39 -0.93
CA GLY A 118 -0.12 14.27 0.17
C GLY A 118 -0.72 15.60 -0.32
N ASP A 119 -0.19 16.73 0.17
CA ASP A 119 -0.57 18.08 -0.30
C ASP A 119 0.30 18.61 -1.46
N GLN A 120 1.34 17.88 -1.85
CA GLN A 120 2.29 18.30 -2.88
C GLN A 120 1.84 17.87 -4.28
N CYS A 121 2.01 18.74 -5.26
CA CYS A 121 1.72 18.46 -6.68
C CYS A 121 3.01 18.68 -7.49
N TYR A 122 3.41 17.65 -8.23
CA TYR A 122 4.64 17.67 -9.02
C TYR A 122 4.32 17.53 -10.51
N ARG A 123 5.22 18.04 -11.37
CA ARG A 123 5.03 18.19 -12.81
C ARG A 123 6.13 17.44 -13.57
N ASP A 124 5.93 16.14 -13.78
CA ASP A 124 6.96 15.25 -14.32
C ASP A 124 6.37 14.20 -15.28
N ASP A 125 7.21 13.64 -16.17
CA ASP A 125 6.83 12.56 -17.10
C ASP A 125 6.90 11.17 -16.45
N TRP A 126 7.80 11.03 -15.48
CA TRP A 126 7.86 9.88 -14.59
C TRP A 126 8.35 10.27 -13.21
N GLN A 127 7.96 9.47 -12.23
CA GLN A 127 8.36 9.64 -10.84
C GLN A 127 8.60 8.29 -10.20
N THR A 128 9.64 8.22 -9.38
CA THR A 128 9.99 7.07 -8.57
C THR A 128 9.72 7.39 -7.12
N TYR A 129 8.88 6.58 -6.48
CA TYR A 129 8.57 6.67 -5.07
C TYR A 129 9.12 5.47 -4.31
N ASP A 130 9.50 5.67 -3.06
CA ASP A 130 9.74 4.56 -2.14
C ASP A 130 8.42 3.81 -1.89
N LEU A 131 8.51 2.50 -1.63
CA LEU A 131 7.36 1.71 -1.24
C LEU A 131 7.49 1.29 0.22
N PHE A 132 6.47 1.59 1.02
CA PHE A 132 6.40 1.06 2.36
C PHE A 132 5.97 -0.40 2.25
N TYR A 133 6.85 -1.32 2.59
CA TYR A 133 6.44 -2.70 2.71
C TYR A 133 5.46 -2.83 3.87
N SER A 134 4.34 -3.47 3.59
CA SER A 134 3.43 -3.93 4.63
C SER A 134 4.03 -5.07 5.47
N ASN A 135 5.35 -5.27 5.55
CA ASN A 135 5.91 -6.34 6.38
C ASN A 135 7.26 -6.06 7.06
N CYS A 136 7.83 -4.85 6.93
CA CYS A 136 8.99 -4.42 7.71
C CYS A 136 8.82 -2.97 8.18
N GLY A 137 9.58 -2.58 9.20
CA GLY A 137 9.63 -1.19 9.66
C GLY A 137 11.04 -0.62 9.62
N THR A 138 11.14 0.71 9.65
CA THR A 138 12.39 1.42 9.98
C THR A 138 12.83 1.10 11.42
N LEU A 139 13.94 1.69 11.89
CA LEU A 139 14.50 1.40 13.21
C LEU A 139 13.49 1.53 14.36
N THR A 140 12.63 2.56 14.32
CA THR A 140 11.59 2.77 15.34
C THR A 140 10.30 2.02 15.02
N GLN A 141 10.13 1.55 13.78
CA GLN A 141 8.95 0.83 13.29
C GLN A 141 7.64 1.61 13.48
N SER A 142 7.69 2.96 13.54
CA SER A 142 6.50 3.82 13.55
C SER A 142 5.78 3.84 12.19
N ASP A 143 6.53 3.56 11.14
CA ASP A 143 6.11 3.39 9.75
C ASP A 143 5.60 1.97 9.44
N TYR A 144 5.81 1.00 10.32
CA TYR A 144 5.37 -0.38 10.08
C TYR A 144 3.84 -0.46 9.91
N ARG A 145 3.40 -1.02 8.79
CA ARG A 145 1.97 -1.21 8.47
C ARG A 145 1.58 -2.66 8.20
N GLY A 146 2.45 -3.61 8.58
CA GLY A 146 2.15 -5.03 8.38
C GLY A 146 1.17 -5.65 9.35
N ASP A 147 0.99 -6.96 9.19
CA ASP A 147 -0.05 -7.78 9.80
C ASP A 147 0.44 -8.67 10.96
N ILE A 148 1.68 -8.49 11.43
CA ILE A 148 2.17 -9.21 12.61
C ILE A 148 1.27 -8.85 13.81
N SER A 149 0.63 -9.86 14.37
CA SER A 149 -0.36 -9.76 15.47
C SER A 149 0.03 -10.57 16.70
N THR A 150 1.31 -10.93 16.80
CA THR A 150 1.88 -11.66 17.94
C THR A 150 3.14 -10.99 18.44
N THR A 151 3.33 -10.98 19.76
CA THR A 151 4.53 -10.46 20.41
C THR A 151 5.73 -11.36 20.12
N GLU A 152 6.94 -10.89 20.41
CA GLU A 152 8.16 -11.69 20.24
C GLU A 152 8.16 -12.95 21.13
N ALA A 153 7.46 -12.90 22.27
CA ALA A 153 7.27 -14.05 23.14
C ALA A 153 6.15 -15.00 22.66
N GLY A 154 5.50 -14.70 21.52
CA GLY A 154 4.42 -15.50 20.95
C GLY A 154 3.05 -15.28 21.60
N VAL A 155 2.86 -14.19 22.33
CA VAL A 155 1.54 -13.85 22.92
C VAL A 155 0.71 -13.12 21.85
N GLU A 156 -0.56 -13.47 21.74
CA GLU A 156 -1.48 -12.80 20.82
C GLU A 156 -1.74 -11.35 21.24
N CYS A 157 -1.84 -10.46 20.25
CA CYS A 157 -2.13 -9.06 20.48
C CYS A 157 -3.64 -8.84 20.70
N GLN A 158 -3.98 -7.93 21.62
CA GLN A 158 -5.31 -7.36 21.78
C GLN A 158 -5.58 -6.34 20.66
N GLN A 159 -6.82 -6.25 20.17
CA GLN A 159 -7.20 -5.22 19.19
C GLN A 159 -7.10 -3.81 19.78
N TRP A 160 -6.69 -2.84 18.96
CA TRP A 160 -6.46 -1.46 19.42
C TRP A 160 -7.73 -0.68 19.75
N ASP A 161 -8.89 -1.12 19.29
CA ASP A 161 -10.20 -0.55 19.62
C ASP A 161 -10.91 -1.29 20.76
N GLU A 162 -10.39 -2.46 21.17
CA GLU A 162 -10.86 -3.17 22.35
C GLU A 162 -10.25 -2.61 23.64
N GLN A 163 -10.98 -2.74 24.74
CA GLN A 163 -10.56 -2.26 26.07
C GLN A 163 -10.41 -3.40 27.09
N SER A 164 -10.35 -4.65 26.62
CA SER A 164 -10.21 -5.84 27.46
C SER A 164 -9.24 -6.82 26.79
N PRO A 165 -8.33 -7.50 27.52
CA PRO A 165 -8.15 -7.44 28.98
C PRO A 165 -7.50 -6.15 29.50
N HIS A 166 -6.92 -5.33 28.63
CA HIS A 166 -6.21 -4.10 29.03
C HIS A 166 -6.94 -2.86 28.51
N GLU A 167 -7.50 -2.07 29.42
CA GLU A 167 -7.97 -0.71 29.08
C GLU A 167 -6.78 0.19 28.72
N HIS A 168 -6.92 1.05 27.70
CA HIS A 168 -5.85 1.92 27.25
C HIS A 168 -6.31 3.11 26.39
N THR A 169 -5.42 4.11 26.27
CA THR A 169 -5.67 5.34 25.50
C THR A 169 -5.15 5.33 24.06
N ARG A 170 -4.40 4.30 23.66
CA ARG A 170 -3.89 4.17 22.29
C ARG A 170 -4.92 3.50 21.40
N THR A 171 -5.94 4.27 21.03
CA THR A 171 -7.04 3.80 20.18
C THR A 171 -6.98 4.47 18.81
N PRO A 172 -7.61 3.89 17.77
CA PRO A 172 -7.65 4.50 16.43
C PRO A 172 -8.28 5.90 16.44
N ALA A 173 -9.20 6.16 17.38
CA ALA A 173 -9.84 7.46 17.54
C ALA A 173 -8.89 8.54 18.11
N ILE A 174 -7.95 8.15 18.99
CA ILE A 174 -7.00 9.08 19.63
C ILE A 174 -5.73 9.22 18.80
N PHE A 175 -5.31 8.16 18.11
CA PHE A 175 -4.11 8.11 17.26
C PHE A 175 -4.45 7.74 15.81
N PRO A 176 -5.20 8.59 15.08
CA PRO A 176 -5.73 8.26 13.75
C PRO A 176 -4.65 8.09 12.66
N SER A 177 -3.48 8.71 12.82
CA SER A 177 -2.37 8.60 11.88
C SER A 177 -1.44 7.42 12.15
N SER A 178 -1.60 6.72 13.28
CA SER A 178 -0.71 5.63 13.68
C SER A 178 -1.06 4.27 13.09
N GLY A 179 -2.12 4.19 12.26
CA GLY A 179 -2.52 2.96 11.58
C GLY A 179 -2.91 1.83 12.53
N LEU A 180 -3.52 2.17 13.67
CA LEU A 180 -4.02 1.22 14.66
C LEU A 180 -5.23 0.48 14.09
N VAL A 181 -5.00 -0.65 13.42
CA VAL A 181 -6.02 -1.46 12.74
C VAL A 181 -5.91 -2.88 13.28
N GLU A 182 -7.05 -3.51 13.56
CA GLU A 182 -7.13 -4.84 14.19
C GLU A 182 -6.24 -4.93 15.44
N ASN A 183 -5.48 -6.02 15.58
CA ASN A 183 -4.49 -6.24 16.64
C ASN A 183 -3.04 -6.21 16.12
N TYR A 184 -2.79 -5.56 14.99
CA TYR A 184 -1.45 -5.56 14.40
C TYR A 184 -0.46 -4.73 15.20
N CYS A 185 0.79 -5.17 15.29
CA CYS A 185 1.83 -4.46 16.03
C CYS A 185 2.08 -3.08 15.46
N ARG A 186 2.15 -2.05 16.31
CA ARG A 186 2.35 -0.64 15.91
C ARG A 186 3.24 0.08 16.92
N ASN A 187 3.70 1.26 16.56
CA ASN A 187 4.41 2.15 17.49
C ASN A 187 3.81 3.57 17.46
N PRO A 188 2.63 3.77 18.08
CA PRO A 188 1.93 5.05 18.03
C PRO A 188 2.58 6.15 18.89
N ASP A 189 3.44 5.78 19.82
CA ASP A 189 3.85 6.59 20.97
C ASP A 189 5.37 6.75 21.10
N GLY A 190 6.13 6.33 20.09
CA GLY A 190 7.60 6.51 20.06
C GLY A 190 8.36 5.57 20.98
N GLN A 191 7.85 4.36 21.24
CA GLN A 191 8.62 3.29 21.87
C GLN A 191 9.81 2.89 21.03
N LEU A 192 10.65 1.99 21.56
CA LEU A 192 11.84 1.50 20.86
C LEU A 192 11.53 0.82 19.52
N ARG A 193 10.42 0.08 19.42
CA ARG A 193 9.98 -0.66 18.23
C ARG A 193 8.49 -0.96 18.30
N ALA A 194 7.92 -1.58 17.26
CA ALA A 194 6.51 -1.94 17.22
C ALA A 194 6.15 -2.92 18.35
N TRP A 195 4.99 -2.72 18.93
CA TRP A 195 4.48 -3.42 20.09
C TRP A 195 2.95 -3.51 20.01
N CYS A 196 2.34 -4.28 20.91
CA CYS A 196 0.89 -4.34 21.06
C CYS A 196 0.51 -4.58 22.53
N TYR A 197 -0.73 -4.23 22.89
CA TYR A 197 -1.35 -4.81 24.09
C TYR A 197 -1.54 -6.30 23.87
N THR A 198 -1.46 -7.12 24.93
CA THR A 198 -1.55 -8.58 24.77
C THR A 198 -2.88 -9.12 25.28
N THR A 199 -3.29 -10.30 24.80
CA THR A 199 -4.47 -10.99 25.33
C THR A 199 -4.22 -11.67 26.68
N ASP A 200 -2.99 -11.69 27.20
CA ASP A 200 -2.67 -12.19 28.54
C ASP A 200 -2.98 -11.12 29.60
N PRO A 201 -3.89 -11.36 30.56
CA PRO A 201 -4.21 -10.42 31.64
C PRO A 201 -3.01 -10.06 32.53
N ASN A 202 -1.97 -10.89 32.56
CA ASN A 202 -0.77 -10.67 33.38
C ASN A 202 0.34 -9.93 32.63
N LYS A 203 0.20 -9.74 31.31
CA LYS A 203 1.18 -9.06 30.47
C LYS A 203 0.49 -7.95 29.68
N ARG A 204 0.51 -6.74 30.23
CA ARG A 204 -0.21 -5.61 29.64
C ARG A 204 0.14 -5.34 28.18
N TRP A 205 1.42 -5.34 27.86
CA TRP A 205 1.92 -5.13 26.50
C TRP A 205 3.28 -5.80 26.34
N ASP A 206 3.69 -6.00 25.09
CA ASP A 206 5.01 -6.53 24.76
C ASP A 206 5.44 -6.11 23.36
N PHE A 207 6.73 -6.17 23.09
CA PHE A 207 7.26 -5.87 21.78
C PHE A 207 6.99 -6.99 20.78
N CYS A 208 6.92 -6.63 19.51
CA CYS A 208 6.75 -7.57 18.41
C CYS A 208 8.06 -7.82 17.65
N LYS A 209 8.17 -8.99 17.06
CA LYS A 209 9.32 -9.36 16.22
C LYS A 209 9.09 -8.92 14.76
N VAL A 210 9.03 -7.61 14.56
CA VAL A 210 8.94 -7.00 13.23
C VAL A 210 10.35 -6.89 12.62
N PRO A 211 10.57 -7.36 11.39
CA PRO A 211 11.86 -7.24 10.73
C PRO A 211 12.16 -5.79 10.36
N THR A 212 13.44 -5.41 10.40
CA THR A 212 13.87 -4.12 9.84
C THR A 212 13.92 -4.22 8.32
N CYS A 213 13.61 -3.13 7.63
CA CYS A 213 13.71 -3.14 6.16
C CYS A 213 15.16 -3.33 5.69
N GLU A 214 16.16 -2.88 6.46
CA GLU A 214 17.59 -3.14 6.19
C GLU A 214 17.93 -4.64 6.24
N ASP A 215 17.43 -5.38 7.24
CA ASP A 215 17.64 -6.83 7.34
C ASP A 215 17.01 -7.57 6.16
N ASN A 216 15.84 -7.13 5.70
CA ASN A 216 15.18 -7.70 4.53
C ASN A 216 16.03 -7.49 3.26
N VAL A 217 16.59 -6.31 3.06
CA VAL A 217 17.50 -6.03 1.94
C VAL A 217 18.75 -6.92 2.01
N ARG A 218 19.39 -7.03 3.18
CA ARG A 218 20.61 -7.83 3.38
C ARG A 218 20.37 -9.33 3.18
N ASN A 219 19.25 -9.86 3.70
CA ASN A 219 18.89 -11.26 3.54
C ASN A 219 18.56 -11.62 2.08
N ARG A 220 18.05 -10.67 1.29
CA ARG A 220 17.78 -10.86 -0.15
C ARG A 220 19.07 -10.85 -0.99
N GLN A 221 20.04 -9.99 -0.68
CA GLN A 221 21.35 -10.01 -1.36
C GLN A 221 22.07 -11.36 -1.18
N LEU A 222 21.93 -11.99 -0.02
CA LEU A 222 22.52 -13.30 0.25
C LEU A 222 21.77 -14.46 -0.45
N ARG A 223 20.47 -14.31 -0.70
CA ARG A 223 19.65 -15.32 -1.40
C ARG A 223 19.73 -15.21 -2.93
N GLY A 224 19.99 -14.03 -3.47
CA GLY A 224 20.21 -13.82 -4.91
C GLY A 224 21.63 -14.19 -5.40
N GLN A 225 22.47 -14.76 -4.53
CA GLN A 225 23.83 -15.23 -4.84
C GLN A 225 23.98 -16.76 -4.78
N GLN A 226 22.86 -17.51 -4.81
CA GLN A 226 22.82 -18.96 -4.98
C GLN A 226 22.16 -19.31 -6.30
#